data_AF-A0A1Z8N9I8-F1
#
_entry.id   AF-A0A1Z8N9I8-F1
#
_cell.length_a   1.000
_cell.length_b   1.000
_cell.length_c   1.000
_cell.angle_alpha   90.00
_cell.angle_beta   90.00
_cell.angle_gamma   90.00
#
_symmetry.space_group_name_H-M   'P 1'
#
loop_
_entity.id
_entity.type
_entity.pdbx_description
1 polymer ?
#
loop_
_entity_poly.entity_id
_entity_poly.type
_entity_poly.pdbx_seq_one_letter_code
_entity_poly.pdbx_strand_id
1 'polypeptide(L)'
;MNIALPQAYLLGLIGLLSIVAVVVGRQVLRVRRQEGQLFDLERRCQASDADAASLYELGSVQLDKRLFAQAAASLKRAAKKANSEPPEAQALIENALGFCLAAQQNHNEAVRHYRLALKAREDYPVALNNLAFSLEKQQKGDEAVELYRKSLELEPGNRTATRRLKLLRPKG
;
A
#
# COMPACT_ATOMS: atom_id res chain seq x y z
N MET A 1 -7.79 -54.59 -28.77
CA MET A 1 -8.79 -53.49 -28.82
C MET A 1 -8.60 -52.66 -27.54
N ASN A 2 -7.76 -51.62 -27.62
CA ASN A 2 -7.26 -50.86 -26.46
C ASN A 2 -8.30 -49.83 -25.99
N ILE A 3 -9.27 -50.27 -25.19
CA ILE A 3 -10.33 -49.42 -24.60
C ILE A 3 -9.80 -48.65 -23.37
N ALA A 4 -8.63 -49.01 -22.84
CA ALA A 4 -8.04 -48.42 -21.63
C ALA A 4 -7.49 -46.98 -21.81
N LEU A 5 -6.98 -46.65 -23.01
CA LEU A 5 -6.35 -45.34 -23.28
C LEU A 5 -7.37 -44.17 -23.25
N PRO A 6 -8.53 -44.26 -23.93
CA PRO A 6 -9.56 -43.21 -23.86
C PRO A 6 -10.15 -43.02 -22.45
N GLN A 7 -10.35 -44.11 -21.71
CA GLN A 7 -10.91 -44.04 -20.34
C GLN A 7 -9.91 -43.45 -19.33
N ALA A 8 -8.63 -43.84 -19.41
CA ALA A 8 -7.58 -43.25 -18.57
C ALA A 8 -7.40 -41.75 -18.84
N TYR A 9 -7.48 -41.33 -20.11
CA TYR A 9 -7.47 -39.91 -20.47
C TYR A 9 -8.66 -39.15 -19.87
N LEU A 10 -9.86 -39.73 -19.95
CA LEU A 10 -11.08 -39.10 -19.45
C LEU A 10 -11.07 -38.98 -17.92
N LEU A 11 -10.57 -39.99 -17.20
CA LEU A 11 -10.36 -39.94 -15.75
C LEU A 11 -9.29 -38.90 -15.36
N GLY A 12 -8.18 -38.85 -16.10
CA GLY A 12 -7.14 -37.83 -15.90
C GLY A 12 -7.68 -36.41 -16.12
N LEU A 13 -8.50 -36.21 -17.15
CA LEU A 13 -9.15 -34.94 -17.44
C LEU A 13 -10.14 -34.53 -16.34
N ILE A 14 -10.98 -35.45 -15.85
CA ILE A 14 -11.91 -35.19 -14.74
C ILE A 14 -11.15 -34.80 -13.47
N GLY A 15 -10.06 -35.52 -13.16
CA GLY A 15 -9.19 -35.21 -12.02
C GLY A 15 -8.59 -33.80 -12.14
N LEU A 16 -8.05 -33.46 -13.31
CA LEU A 16 -7.50 -32.13 -13.58
C LEU A 16 -8.55 -31.03 -13.45
N LEU A 17 -9.73 -31.21 -14.04
CA LEU A 17 -10.83 -30.26 -13.96
C LEU A 17 -11.33 -30.07 -12.52
N SER A 18 -11.36 -31.14 -11.73
CA SER A 18 -11.73 -31.08 -10.30
C SER A 18 -10.72 -30.27 -9.50
N ILE A 19 -9.42 -30.46 -9.74
CA ILE A 19 -8.35 -29.68 -9.10
C ILE A 19 -8.48 -28.20 -9.48
N VAL A 20 -8.66 -27.90 -10.77
CA VAL A 20 -8.85 -26.52 -11.26
C VAL A 20 -10.09 -25.89 -10.62
N ALA A 21 -11.21 -26.59 -10.58
CA ALA A 21 -12.45 -26.11 -9.96
C ALA A 21 -12.27 -25.78 -8.47
N VAL A 22 -11.53 -26.61 -7.73
CA VAL A 22 -11.22 -26.35 -6.31
C VAL A 22 -10.31 -25.13 -6.15
N VAL A 23 -9.27 -24.99 -6.98
CA VAL A 23 -8.35 -23.83 -6.92
C VAL A 23 -9.08 -22.53 -7.25
N VAL A 24 -9.84 -22.53 -8.35
CA VAL A 24 -10.65 -21.37 -8.76
C VAL A 24 -11.73 -21.07 -7.72
N GLY A 25 -12.43 -22.08 -7.21
CA GLY A 25 -13.43 -21.92 -6.16
C GLY A 25 -12.86 -21.31 -4.88
N ARG A 26 -11.69 -21.78 -4.43
CA ARG A 26 -10.96 -21.17 -3.30
C ARG A 26 -10.57 -19.73 -3.58
N GLN A 27 -10.11 -19.43 -4.78
CA GLN A 27 -9.74 -18.07 -5.18
C GLN A 27 -10.95 -17.13 -5.20
N VAL A 28 -12.07 -17.56 -5.76
CA VAL A 28 -13.31 -16.77 -5.81
C VAL A 28 -13.87 -16.53 -4.41
N LEU A 29 -13.89 -17.56 -3.55
CA LEU A 29 -14.33 -17.41 -2.16
C LEU A 29 -13.43 -16.45 -1.37
N ARG A 30 -12.10 -16.48 -1.61
CA ARG A 30 -11.15 -15.54 -1.01
C ARG A 30 -11.45 -14.10 -1.43
N VAL A 31 -11.66 -13.87 -2.73
CA VAL A 31 -12.00 -12.53 -3.26
C VAL A 31 -13.33 -12.03 -2.70
N ARG A 32 -14.39 -12.84 -2.75
CA ARG A 32 -15.72 -12.48 -2.22
C ARG A 32 -15.72 -12.19 -0.72
N ARG A 33 -14.95 -12.96 0.07
CA ARG A 33 -14.83 -12.73 1.52
C ARG A 33 -14.13 -11.41 1.83
N GLN A 34 -13.11 -11.05 1.06
CA GLN A 34 -12.39 -9.78 1.17
C GLN A 34 -13.23 -8.58 0.68
N GLU A 35 -14.18 -8.78 -0.22
CA GLU A 35 -15.15 -7.76 -0.63
C GLU A 35 -16.20 -7.52 0.45
N GLY A 36 -16.72 -8.57 1.10
CA GLY A 36 -17.63 -8.44 2.24
C GLY A 36 -17.03 -7.68 3.42
N GLN A 37 -15.77 -7.96 3.77
CA GLN A 37 -15.07 -7.23 4.84
C GLN A 37 -14.93 -5.73 4.55
N LEU A 38 -14.64 -5.34 3.29
CA LEU A 38 -14.57 -3.94 2.91
C LEU A 38 -15.94 -3.28 3.05
N PHE A 39 -17.00 -3.93 2.58
CA PHE A 39 -18.36 -3.40 2.68
C PHE A 39 -18.80 -3.15 4.14
N ASP A 40 -18.50 -4.10 5.04
CA ASP A 40 -18.81 -3.94 6.47
C ASP A 40 -18.00 -2.80 7.11
N LEU A 41 -16.71 -2.68 6.76
CA LEU A 41 -15.86 -1.57 7.21
C LEU A 41 -16.34 -0.22 6.69
N GLU A 42 -16.72 -0.14 5.41
CA GLU A 42 -17.29 1.06 4.80
C GLU A 42 -18.57 1.49 5.51
N ARG A 43 -19.48 0.55 5.76
CA ARG A 43 -20.73 0.82 6.49
C ARG A 43 -20.48 1.32 7.90
N ARG A 44 -19.50 0.73 8.62
CA ARG A 44 -19.10 1.20 9.96
C ARG A 44 -18.51 2.61 9.92
N CYS A 45 -17.70 2.90 8.92
CA CYS A 45 -17.02 4.18 8.77
C CYS A 45 -17.85 5.25 8.05
N GLN A 46 -19.06 4.94 7.59
CA GLN A 46 -20.01 5.93 7.04
C GLN A 46 -20.55 6.86 8.13
N ALA A 47 -20.62 6.37 9.37
CA ALA A 47 -21.03 7.19 10.51
C ALA A 47 -20.03 8.35 10.75
N SER A 48 -20.54 9.50 11.17
CA SER A 48 -19.73 10.73 11.34
C SER A 48 -18.77 10.63 12.53
N ASP A 49 -19.07 9.75 13.47
CA ASP A 49 -18.34 9.50 14.71
C ASP A 49 -17.16 8.53 14.55
N ALA A 50 -17.00 7.88 13.39
CA ALA A 50 -15.85 7.01 13.11
C ALA A 50 -14.52 7.70 13.50
N ASP A 51 -13.73 7.01 14.32
CA ASP A 51 -12.47 7.50 14.86
C ASP A 51 -11.33 7.40 13.83
N ALA A 52 -10.17 7.98 14.17
CA ALA A 52 -9.03 7.99 13.25
C ALA A 52 -8.53 6.57 12.95
N ALA A 53 -8.52 5.68 13.95
CA ALA A 53 -8.10 4.29 13.83
C ALA A 53 -8.97 3.49 12.85
N SER A 54 -10.30 3.54 12.97
CA SER A 54 -11.23 2.84 12.08
C SER A 54 -11.14 3.35 10.63
N LEU A 55 -10.98 4.67 10.47
CA LEU A 55 -10.81 5.29 9.15
C LEU A 55 -9.46 4.92 8.52
N TYR A 56 -8.41 4.77 9.33
CA TYR A 56 -7.11 4.28 8.88
C TYR A 56 -7.16 2.80 8.49
N GLU A 57 -7.86 1.96 9.26
CA GLU A 57 -8.09 0.56 8.94
C GLU A 57 -8.80 0.40 7.59
N LEU A 58 -9.89 1.14 7.38
CA LEU A 58 -10.60 1.17 6.10
C LEU A 58 -9.67 1.63 4.96
N GLY A 59 -8.92 2.72 5.16
CA GLY A 59 -7.96 3.23 4.19
C GLY A 59 -6.88 2.21 3.84
N SER A 60 -6.42 1.42 4.80
CA SER A 60 -5.42 0.37 4.62
C SER A 60 -5.97 -0.80 3.79
N VAL A 61 -7.20 -1.25 4.06
CA VAL A 61 -7.87 -2.28 3.24
C VAL A 61 -8.10 -1.80 1.81
N GLN A 62 -8.47 -0.52 1.63
CA GLN A 62 -8.61 0.09 0.31
C GLN A 62 -7.26 0.17 -0.43
N LEU A 63 -6.17 0.46 0.29
CA LEU A 63 -4.81 0.47 -0.25
C LEU A 63 -4.37 -0.91 -0.76
N ASP A 64 -4.62 -1.97 0.01
CA ASP A 64 -4.31 -3.35 -0.38
C ASP A 64 -5.03 -3.76 -1.67
N LYS A 65 -6.25 -3.25 -1.85
CA LYS A 65 -7.06 -3.41 -3.08
C LYS A 65 -6.70 -2.42 -4.18
N ARG A 66 -5.73 -1.54 -3.97
CA ARG A 66 -5.28 -0.47 -4.89
C ARG A 66 -6.36 0.54 -5.25
N LEU A 67 -7.36 0.71 -4.38
CA LEU A 67 -8.43 1.71 -4.51
C LEU A 67 -7.93 3.08 -4.04
N PHE A 68 -6.89 3.62 -4.67
CA PHE A 68 -6.14 4.78 -4.18
C PHE A 68 -6.99 6.03 -3.93
N ALA A 69 -8.00 6.28 -4.78
CA ALA A 69 -8.90 7.43 -4.61
C ALA A 69 -9.78 7.28 -3.36
N GLN A 70 -10.33 6.09 -3.12
CA GLN A 70 -11.15 5.81 -1.95
C GLN A 70 -10.29 5.82 -0.68
N ALA A 71 -9.12 5.18 -0.72
CA ALA A 71 -8.17 5.18 0.38
C ALA A 71 -7.75 6.61 0.77
N ALA A 72 -7.46 7.47 -0.21
CA ALA A 72 -7.14 8.88 0.04
C ALA A 72 -8.30 9.62 0.74
N ALA A 73 -9.54 9.35 0.37
CA ALA A 73 -10.71 9.97 1.02
C ALA A 73 -10.86 9.51 2.48
N SER A 74 -10.74 8.21 2.74
CA SER A 74 -10.81 7.63 4.09
C SER A 74 -9.65 8.14 4.96
N LEU A 75 -8.43 8.12 4.45
CA LEU A 75 -7.23 8.57 5.18
C LEU A 75 -7.21 10.08 5.41
N LYS A 76 -7.80 10.88 4.51
CA LYS A 76 -7.99 12.32 4.76
C LYS A 76 -8.96 12.58 5.91
N ARG A 77 -9.99 11.74 6.09
CA ARG A 77 -10.86 11.80 7.27
C ARG A 77 -10.12 11.35 8.52
N ALA A 78 -9.31 10.29 8.44
CA ALA A 78 -8.47 9.83 9.54
C ALA A 78 -7.50 10.93 10.01
N ALA A 79 -6.78 11.56 9.08
CA ALA A 79 -5.82 12.63 9.37
C ALA A 79 -6.46 13.82 10.09
N LYS A 80 -7.68 14.22 9.71
CA LYS A 80 -8.43 15.30 10.40
C LYS A 80 -8.73 14.98 11.86
N LYS A 81 -8.82 13.70 12.23
CA LYS A 81 -9.10 13.23 13.58
C LYS A 81 -7.85 12.78 14.34
N ALA A 82 -6.69 12.76 13.68
CA ALA A 82 -5.46 12.20 14.22
C ALA A 82 -4.77 13.08 15.29
N ASN A 83 -5.24 14.33 15.52
CA ASN A 83 -4.62 15.23 16.49
C ASN A 83 -4.58 14.68 17.93
N SER A 84 -5.52 13.80 18.28
CA SER A 84 -5.58 13.15 19.60
C SER A 84 -4.87 11.79 19.63
N GLU A 85 -4.38 11.32 18.48
CA GLU A 85 -3.67 10.05 18.36
C GLU A 85 -2.18 10.20 18.72
N PRO A 86 -1.50 9.11 19.11
CA PRO A 86 -0.06 9.12 19.30
C PRO A 86 0.71 9.58 18.05
N PRO A 87 1.90 10.21 18.19
CA PRO A 87 2.71 10.65 17.05
C PRO A 87 3.00 9.55 16.03
N GLU A 88 3.16 8.30 16.48
CA GLU A 88 3.38 7.15 15.62
C GLU A 88 2.16 6.89 14.71
N ALA A 89 0.95 6.97 15.26
CA ALA A 89 -0.29 6.80 14.50
C ALA A 89 -0.49 7.96 13.52
N GLN A 90 -0.21 9.19 13.93
CA GLN A 90 -0.21 10.36 13.04
C GLN A 90 0.75 10.14 11.85
N ALA A 91 1.97 9.69 12.13
CA ALA A 91 2.97 9.42 11.10
C ALA A 91 2.52 8.32 10.12
N LEU A 92 1.88 7.27 10.61
CA LEU A 92 1.33 6.18 9.78
C LEU A 92 0.21 6.68 8.86
N ILE A 93 -0.74 7.45 9.40
CA ILE A 93 -1.87 8.00 8.65
C ILE A 93 -1.38 8.95 7.56
N GLU A 94 -0.52 9.90 7.90
CA GLU A 94 0.01 10.88 6.96
C GLU A 94 0.87 10.23 5.87
N ASN A 95 1.69 9.23 6.20
CA ASN A 95 2.45 8.48 5.21
C ASN A 95 1.54 7.66 4.27
N ALA A 96 0.49 7.02 4.80
CA ALA A 96 -0.46 6.26 3.97
C ALA A 96 -1.24 7.19 3.02
N LEU A 97 -1.65 8.36 3.49
CA LEU A 97 -2.32 9.37 2.66
C LEU A 97 -1.38 9.88 1.56
N GLY A 98 -0.14 10.21 1.91
CA GLY A 98 0.89 10.58 0.95
C GLY A 98 1.11 9.50 -0.12
N PHE A 99 1.14 8.23 0.28
CA PHE A 99 1.26 7.10 -0.64
C PHE A 99 0.09 6.99 -1.61
N CYS A 100 -1.15 7.16 -1.14
CA CYS A 100 -2.32 7.19 -2.02
C CYS A 100 -2.24 8.31 -3.07
N LEU A 101 -1.77 9.49 -2.66
CA LEU A 101 -1.64 10.66 -3.54
C LEU A 101 -0.51 10.46 -4.57
N ALA A 102 0.63 9.93 -4.15
CA ALA A 102 1.73 9.60 -5.05
C ALA A 102 1.34 8.52 -6.07
N ALA A 103 0.56 7.51 -5.67
CA ALA A 103 0.03 6.50 -6.59
C ALA A 103 -0.89 7.11 -7.67
N GLN A 104 -1.58 8.21 -7.32
CA GLN A 104 -2.39 9.02 -8.24
C GLN A 104 -1.58 10.08 -9.01
N GLN A 105 -0.24 9.99 -9.01
CA GLN A 105 0.69 10.97 -9.61
C GLN A 105 0.61 12.39 -9.02
N ASN A 106 -0.11 12.58 -7.92
CA ASN A 106 -0.18 13.86 -7.22
C ASN A 106 0.99 14.01 -6.23
N HIS A 107 2.20 14.13 -6.78
CA HIS A 107 3.43 14.20 -5.99
C HIS A 107 3.53 15.48 -5.15
N ASN A 108 2.89 16.59 -5.56
CA ASN A 108 2.91 17.85 -4.81
C ASN A 108 2.23 17.70 -3.43
N GLU A 109 1.00 17.17 -3.41
CA GLU A 109 0.31 16.92 -2.15
C GLU A 109 0.96 15.76 -1.37
N ALA A 110 1.45 14.72 -2.06
CA ALA A 110 2.15 13.62 -1.42
C ALA A 110 3.36 14.08 -0.59
N VAL A 111 4.19 14.97 -1.16
CA VAL A 111 5.33 15.58 -0.46
C VAL A 111 4.89 16.27 0.84
N ARG A 112 3.77 17.01 0.82
CA ARG A 112 3.25 17.66 2.04
C ARG A 112 2.92 16.64 3.11
N HIS A 113 2.20 15.58 2.75
CA HIS A 113 1.79 14.54 3.70
C HIS A 113 2.97 13.71 4.22
N TYR A 114 3.98 13.40 3.40
CA TYR A 114 5.19 12.75 3.91
C TYR A 114 5.99 13.65 4.87
N ARG A 115 6.03 14.96 4.61
CA ARG A 115 6.64 15.91 5.56
C ARG A 115 5.88 15.99 6.87
N LEU A 116 4.54 15.92 6.84
CA LEU A 116 3.72 15.82 8.06
C LEU A 116 4.02 14.50 8.81
N ALA A 117 4.15 13.39 8.10
CA ALA A 117 4.53 12.12 8.71
C ALA A 117 5.90 12.21 9.41
N LEU A 118 6.88 12.85 8.78
CA LEU A 118 8.21 13.05 9.34
C LEU A 118 8.25 14.09 10.46
N LYS A 119 7.30 15.04 10.50
CA LYS A 119 7.12 15.96 11.61
C LYS A 119 6.58 15.24 12.86
N ALA A 120 5.69 14.27 12.67
CA ALA A 120 5.19 13.45 13.76
C ALA A 120 6.24 12.42 14.22
N ARG A 121 7.02 11.87 13.29
CA ARG A 121 8.12 10.93 13.58
C ARG A 121 9.28 11.10 12.61
N GLU A 122 10.36 11.71 13.08
CA GLU A 122 11.53 12.04 12.24
C GLU A 122 12.34 10.81 11.80
N ASP A 123 12.34 9.75 12.61
CA ASP A 123 13.03 8.48 12.40
C ASP A 123 12.14 7.44 11.71
N TYR A 124 11.49 7.85 10.60
CA TYR A 124 10.61 6.97 9.84
C TYR A 124 11.18 6.63 8.44
N PRO A 125 11.95 5.53 8.29
CA PRO A 125 12.59 5.16 7.03
C PRO A 125 11.65 5.05 5.82
N VAL A 126 10.43 4.54 6.04
CA VAL A 126 9.42 4.40 4.96
C VAL A 126 8.97 5.77 4.45
N ALA A 127 8.68 6.72 5.35
CA ALA A 127 8.29 8.07 4.95
C ALA A 127 9.45 8.83 4.28
N LEU A 128 10.69 8.66 4.75
CA LEU A 128 11.88 9.21 4.09
C LEU A 128 11.99 8.71 2.63
N ASN A 129 11.87 7.40 2.42
CA ASN A 129 11.94 6.79 1.09
C ASN A 129 10.82 7.28 0.16
N ASN A 130 9.60 7.39 0.70
CA ASN A 130 8.44 7.81 -0.07
C ASN A 130 8.50 9.31 -0.44
N LEU A 131 8.98 10.15 0.49
CA LEU A 131 9.25 11.56 0.24
C LEU A 131 10.32 11.72 -0.85
N ALA A 132 11.44 11.02 -0.70
CA ALA A 132 12.54 11.02 -1.67
C ALA A 132 12.04 10.63 -3.07
N PHE A 133 11.24 9.56 -3.16
CA PHE A 133 10.68 9.12 -4.44
C PHE A 133 9.79 10.19 -5.08
N SER A 134 8.95 10.87 -4.29
CA SER A 134 8.09 11.94 -4.82
C SER A 134 8.87 13.18 -5.22
N LEU A 135 9.99 13.47 -4.55
CA LEU A 135 10.90 14.55 -4.95
C LEU A 135 11.65 14.23 -6.26
N GLU A 136 12.07 12.98 -6.48
CA GLU A 136 12.59 12.56 -7.78
C GLU A 136 11.58 12.79 -8.91
N LYS A 137 10.30 12.49 -8.67
CA LYS A 137 9.22 12.73 -9.63
C LYS A 137 8.98 14.22 -9.90
N GLN A 138 9.41 15.09 -8.99
CA GLN A 138 9.46 16.54 -9.15
C GLN A 138 10.81 17.06 -9.68
N GLN A 139 11.70 16.17 -10.15
CA GLN A 139 13.05 16.51 -10.63
C GLN A 139 13.98 17.11 -9.56
N LYS A 140 13.67 16.91 -8.28
CA LYS A 140 14.47 17.34 -7.13
C LYS A 140 15.37 16.20 -6.65
N GLY A 141 16.26 15.76 -7.54
CA GLY A 141 17.12 14.60 -7.33
C GLY A 141 18.07 14.74 -6.13
N ASP A 142 18.65 15.93 -5.95
CA ASP A 142 19.62 16.17 -4.86
C ASP A 142 18.98 16.07 -3.47
N GLU A 143 17.79 16.67 -3.27
CA GLU A 143 17.03 16.52 -2.03
C GLU A 143 16.63 15.06 -1.77
N ALA A 144 16.28 14.32 -2.83
CA ALA A 144 15.92 12.90 -2.72
C ALA A 144 17.12 12.04 -2.28
N VAL A 145 18.32 12.34 -2.78
CA VAL A 145 19.56 11.64 -2.40
C VAL A 145 19.82 11.77 -0.89
N GLU A 146 19.68 12.97 -0.33
CA GLU A 146 19.87 13.18 1.12
C GLU A 146 18.87 12.38 1.95
N LEU A 147 17.61 12.34 1.54
CA LEU A 147 16.59 11.57 2.25
C LEU A 147 16.81 10.06 2.15
N TYR A 148 17.28 9.56 1.01
CA TYR A 148 17.67 8.15 0.88
C TYR A 148 18.88 7.80 1.75
N ARG A 149 19.86 8.71 1.89
CA ARG A 149 20.98 8.53 2.81
C ARG A 149 20.50 8.46 4.25
N LYS A 150 19.65 9.39 4.69
CA LYS A 150 19.05 9.37 6.03
C LYS A 150 18.25 8.08 6.29
N SER A 151 17.54 7.57 5.27
CA SER A 151 16.84 6.27 5.38
C SER A 151 17.82 5.11 5.63
N LEU A 152 18.98 5.10 4.99
CA LEU A 152 20.02 4.09 5.21
C LEU A 152 20.78 4.23 6.52
N GLU A 153 20.91 5.44 7.06
CA GLU A 153 21.46 5.66 8.40
C GLU A 153 20.58 5.00 9.48
N LEU A 154 19.26 5.11 9.33
CA LEU A 154 18.29 4.48 10.23
C LEU A 154 18.11 2.98 9.97
N GLU A 155 18.14 2.58 8.71
CA GLU A 155 17.96 1.18 8.29
C GLU A 155 19.02 0.81 7.23
N PRO A 156 20.22 0.36 7.64
CA PRO A 156 21.30 0.02 6.72
C PRO A 156 20.95 -1.05 5.67
N GLY A 157 19.95 -1.89 5.97
CA GLY A 157 19.42 -2.91 5.05
C GLY A 157 18.38 -2.41 4.05
N ASN A 158 18.08 -1.10 4.00
CA ASN A 158 16.99 -0.57 3.19
C ASN A 158 17.28 -0.72 1.69
N ARG A 159 16.67 -1.74 1.08
CA ARG A 159 16.88 -2.09 -0.34
C ARG A 159 16.34 -1.01 -1.28
N THR A 160 15.28 -0.31 -0.89
CA THR A 160 14.69 0.78 -1.67
C THR A 160 15.68 1.93 -1.79
N ALA A 161 16.18 2.45 -0.66
CA ALA A 161 17.13 3.54 -0.63
C ALA A 161 18.43 3.19 -1.39
N THR A 162 18.99 2.01 -1.14
CA THR A 162 20.20 1.53 -1.83
C THR A 162 20.02 1.51 -3.35
N ARG A 163 18.90 0.95 -3.83
CA ARG A 163 18.61 0.87 -5.27
C ARG A 163 18.43 2.25 -5.88
N ARG A 164 17.72 3.15 -5.21
CA ARG A 164 17.44 4.50 -5.74
C ARG A 164 18.70 5.36 -5.78
N LEU A 165 19.53 5.34 -4.75
CA LEU A 165 20.84 6.02 -4.77
C LEU A 165 21.75 5.54 -5.89
N LYS A 166 21.79 4.23 -6.18
CA LYS A 166 22.58 3.70 -7.30
C LYS A 166 22.09 4.23 -8.65
N LEU A 167 20.78 4.47 -8.81
CA LEU A 167 20.20 5.01 -10.04
C LEU A 167 20.38 6.52 -10.18
N LEU A 168 20.40 7.26 -9.07
CA LEU A 168 20.55 8.72 -9.06
C LEU A 168 22.01 9.19 -9.11
N ARG A 169 22.97 8.31 -8.84
CA ARG A 169 24.38 8.63 -9.05
C ARG A 169 24.63 8.89 -10.53
N PRO A 170 25.24 10.03 -10.92
CA PRO A 170 25.68 10.21 -12.29
C PRO A 170 26.65 9.08 -12.63
N LYS A 171 26.45 8.45 -13.79
CA LYS A 171 27.49 7.59 -14.37
C LYS A 171 28.63 8.54 -14.70
N GLY A 172 29.69 8.47 -13.90
CA GLY A 172 30.96 9.15 -14.20
C GLY A 172 31.52 8.71 -15.54
#